data_AF-A0A6D2W5Y4-F1
#
_entry.id   AF-A0A6D2W5Y4-F1
#
_cell.length_a   1.000
_cell.length_b   1.000
_cell.length_c   1.000
_cell.angle_alpha   90.00
_cell.angle_beta   90.00
_cell.angle_gamma   90.00
#
_symmetry.space_group_name_H-M   'P 1'
#
loop_
_entity.id
_entity.type
_entity.pdbx_description
1 polymer ?
#
loop_
_entity_poly.entity_id
_entity_poly.type
_entity_poly.pdbx_seq_one_letter_code
_entity_poly.pdbx_strand_id
1 'polypeptide(L)'
;MAPAKATNVVRLLLGSTALWLSQLGSGTVAASKSVTAHLAAKWPETPLLLEASEFMAEESNEKFWQFLETVQELAIYKQTESDYSYYNLILKKAGQFLDNLHINLLKFAFSIRAYSPAIQMFQQIAADEPPPDGCNAFVVIHKKHTCKINEIKKLLKKAASRTRPYLFKGDHKFPTNKENLPVVILYAEMGTRTFSAFHKVLSEKAQNEEILYVLRHYIQKPSSRKMYLSGYGVELAIKSTEYKALDDTQVKTVTNTTVEDETETNEVQGFLFGKLKS
;
A
#
# COMPACT_ATOMS: atom_id res chain seq x y z
N MET A 1 -67.95 37.20 -33.88
CA MET A 1 -66.85 37.26 -34.88
C MET A 1 -65.57 36.95 -34.14
N ALA A 2 -65.07 35.72 -34.26
CA ALA A 2 -63.86 35.24 -33.59
C ALA A 2 -62.62 35.48 -34.48
N PRO A 3 -61.42 35.53 -33.89
CA PRO A 3 -60.28 34.86 -34.51
C PRO A 3 -59.57 33.87 -33.58
N ALA A 4 -58.82 33.00 -34.25
CA ALA A 4 -58.37 31.69 -33.83
C ALA A 4 -57.05 31.66 -33.03
N LYS A 5 -56.88 30.52 -32.35
CA LYS A 5 -55.80 30.14 -31.45
C LYS A 5 -54.42 30.04 -32.12
N ALA A 6 -53.43 30.69 -31.51
CA ALA A 6 -52.02 30.35 -31.68
C ALA A 6 -51.71 29.04 -30.93
N THR A 7 -51.93 27.89 -31.57
CA THR A 7 -51.59 26.57 -30.98
C THR A 7 -50.87 25.61 -31.93
N ASN A 8 -50.49 26.04 -33.15
CA ASN A 8 -49.97 25.12 -34.17
C ASN A 8 -48.48 25.27 -34.55
N VAL A 9 -47.72 26.18 -33.94
CA VAL A 9 -46.29 26.33 -34.28
C VAL A 9 -45.37 25.54 -33.34
N VAL A 10 -45.82 25.21 -32.12
CA VAL A 10 -44.97 24.51 -31.12
C VAL A 10 -44.99 22.98 -31.29
N ARG A 11 -45.85 22.43 -32.15
CA ARG A 11 -45.96 20.96 -32.33
C ARG A 11 -45.07 20.39 -33.43
N LEU A 12 -44.45 21.20 -34.29
CA LEU A 12 -43.55 20.71 -35.35
C LEU A 12 -42.06 20.68 -34.97
N LEU A 13 -41.64 21.39 -33.91
CA LEU A 13 -40.24 21.39 -33.46
C LEU A 13 -39.94 20.28 -32.44
N LEU A 14 -40.97 19.68 -31.84
CA LEU A 14 -40.83 18.55 -30.90
C LEU A 14 -40.79 17.18 -31.61
N GLY A 15 -41.17 17.11 -32.89
CA GLY A 15 -41.11 15.88 -33.69
C GLY A 15 -39.75 15.60 -34.33
N SER A 16 -38.97 16.66 -34.60
CA SER A 16 -37.70 16.54 -35.34
C SER A 16 -36.47 16.33 -34.45
N THR A 17 -36.57 16.59 -33.15
CA THR A 17 -35.48 16.33 -32.19
C THR A 17 -35.54 14.92 -31.58
N ALA A 18 -36.71 14.27 -31.60
CA ALA A 18 -36.86 12.91 -31.12
C ALA A 18 -36.30 11.85 -32.09
N LEU A 19 -36.24 12.14 -33.40
CA LEU A 19 -35.68 11.22 -34.40
C LEU A 19 -34.15 11.28 -34.51
N TRP A 20 -33.50 12.29 -33.91
CA TRP A 20 -32.04 12.42 -33.90
C TRP A 20 -31.38 11.77 -32.68
N LEU A 21 -32.15 11.36 -31.65
CA LEU A 21 -31.63 10.62 -30.51
C LEU A 21 -31.72 9.08 -30.67
N SER A 22 -32.46 8.58 -31.66
CA SER A 22 -32.57 7.13 -31.93
C SER A 22 -31.43 6.57 -32.80
N GLN A 23 -30.45 7.38 -33.19
CA GLN A 23 -29.27 6.96 -33.97
C GLN A 23 -27.96 6.96 -33.19
N LEU A 24 -27.99 7.15 -31.86
CA LEU A 24 -26.88 6.69 -31.02
C LEU A 24 -26.98 5.17 -30.94
N GLY A 25 -26.46 4.53 -31.98
CA GLY A 25 -26.28 3.09 -32.04
C GLY A 25 -25.69 2.62 -30.72
N SER A 26 -26.26 1.55 -30.20
CA SER A 26 -25.67 0.77 -29.13
C SER A 26 -24.38 0.18 -29.67
N GLY A 27 -23.32 0.99 -29.69
CA GLY A 27 -21.97 0.52 -29.84
C GLY A 27 -21.74 -0.35 -28.62
N THR A 28 -21.76 -1.67 -28.80
CA THR A 28 -21.14 -2.58 -27.86
C THR A 28 -19.70 -2.12 -27.72
N VAL A 29 -19.40 -1.39 -26.65
CA VAL A 29 -18.02 -1.08 -26.28
C VAL A 29 -17.38 -2.44 -26.06
N ALA A 30 -16.66 -2.93 -27.07
CA ALA A 30 -15.89 -4.15 -26.96
C ALA A 30 -14.90 -3.91 -25.81
N ALA A 31 -15.15 -4.56 -24.67
CA ALA A 31 -14.26 -4.47 -23.53
C ALA A 31 -12.85 -4.86 -24.00
N SER A 32 -11.89 -3.95 -23.83
CA SER A 32 -10.51 -4.24 -24.19
C SER A 32 -10.03 -5.42 -23.37
N LYS A 33 -9.38 -6.39 -24.02
CA LYS A 33 -8.76 -7.52 -23.32
C LYS A 33 -7.53 -6.98 -22.59
N SER A 34 -7.64 -6.77 -21.28
CA SER A 34 -6.53 -6.36 -20.42
C SER A 34 -6.05 -7.53 -19.57
N VAL A 35 -4.74 -7.54 -19.31
CA VAL A 35 -4.13 -8.44 -18.32
C VAL A 35 -3.76 -7.60 -17.12
N THR A 36 -4.22 -8.00 -15.93
CA THR A 36 -3.91 -7.31 -14.67
C THR A 36 -3.20 -8.28 -13.74
N ALA A 37 -2.07 -7.86 -13.20
CA ALA A 37 -1.29 -8.62 -12.23
C ALA A 37 -1.09 -7.78 -10.96
N HIS A 38 -1.16 -8.44 -9.81
CA HIS A 38 -0.96 -7.83 -8.50
C HIS A 38 -0.04 -8.70 -7.65
N LEU A 39 0.90 -8.07 -6.95
CA LEU A 39 1.73 -8.71 -5.93
C LEU A 39 1.14 -8.45 -4.54
N ALA A 40 0.78 -9.53 -3.85
CA ALA A 40 0.25 -9.46 -2.50
C ALA A 40 1.26 -10.05 -1.49
N ALA A 41 1.48 -9.33 -0.39
CA ALA A 41 2.26 -9.82 0.73
C ALA A 41 1.51 -10.91 1.52
N LYS A 42 2.23 -11.62 2.40
CA LYS A 42 1.64 -12.62 3.30
C LYS A 42 0.92 -12.02 4.50
N TRP A 43 1.12 -10.73 4.76
CA TRP A 43 0.56 -10.02 5.92
C TRP A 43 -0.64 -9.13 5.53
N PRO A 44 -1.49 -8.78 6.51
CA PRO A 44 -2.64 -7.92 6.28
C PRO A 44 -2.24 -6.48 5.95
N GLU A 45 -3.18 -5.74 5.36
CA GLU A 45 -3.01 -4.32 5.10
C GLU A 45 -2.77 -3.53 6.40
N THR A 46 -1.70 -2.73 6.41
CA THR A 46 -1.28 -1.89 7.53
C THR A 46 -1.88 -0.47 7.43
N PRO A 47 -2.17 0.21 8.55
CA PRO A 47 -2.70 1.57 8.50
C PRO A 47 -1.62 2.60 8.13
N LEU A 48 -1.95 3.53 7.24
CA LEU A 48 -1.04 4.61 6.82
C LEU A 48 -0.58 5.50 7.98
N LEU A 49 -1.40 5.68 9.02
CA LEU A 49 -1.00 6.44 10.21
C LEU A 49 0.19 5.80 10.93
N LEU A 50 0.23 4.47 11.02
CA LEU A 50 1.35 3.77 11.66
C LEU A 50 2.58 3.77 10.76
N GLU A 51 2.40 3.61 9.44
CA GLU A 51 3.50 3.77 8.49
C GLU A 51 4.10 5.18 8.52
N ALA A 52 3.26 6.21 8.72
CA ALA A 52 3.72 7.58 8.90
C ALA A 52 4.56 7.73 10.17
N SER A 53 4.16 7.10 11.27
CA SER A 53 4.94 7.16 12.50
C SER A 53 6.29 6.46 12.35
N GLU A 54 6.37 5.33 11.66
CA GLU A 54 7.65 4.66 11.39
C GLU A 54 8.58 5.52 10.52
N PHE A 55 8.04 6.22 9.51
CA PHE A 55 8.81 7.21 8.76
C PHE A 55 9.36 8.32 9.68
N MET A 56 8.55 8.83 10.61
CA MET A 56 9.02 9.83 11.58
C MET A 56 10.10 9.27 12.51
N ALA A 57 10.01 8.00 12.89
CA ALA A 57 10.99 7.35 13.76
C ALA A 57 12.35 7.17 13.08
N GLU A 58 12.37 6.90 11.77
CA GLU A 58 13.60 6.86 10.98
C GLU A 58 14.28 8.23 10.91
N GLU A 59 13.48 9.30 10.81
CA GLU A 59 13.97 10.68 10.83
C GLU A 59 14.57 11.07 12.18
N SER A 60 13.80 10.93 13.26
CA SER A 60 14.32 11.01 14.63
C SER A 60 13.31 10.47 15.66
N ASN A 61 13.83 9.96 16.78
CA ASN A 61 12.98 9.51 17.88
C ASN A 61 12.13 10.66 18.45
N GLU A 62 12.67 11.88 18.51
CA GLU A 62 11.93 13.06 18.98
C GLU A 62 10.76 13.39 18.06
N LYS A 63 10.96 13.34 16.73
CA LYS A 63 9.90 13.56 15.74
C LYS A 63 8.80 12.52 15.86
N PHE A 64 9.14 11.24 16.10
CA PHE A 64 8.15 10.20 16.36
C PHE A 64 7.23 10.56 17.52
N TRP A 65 7.79 10.93 18.67
CA TRP A 65 6.99 11.27 19.85
C TRP A 65 6.20 12.57 19.67
N GLN A 66 6.77 13.60 19.04
CA GLN A 66 6.06 14.84 18.72
C GLN A 66 4.87 14.62 17.76
N PHE A 67 5.08 13.79 16.74
CA PHE A 67 4.03 13.42 15.80
C PHE A 67 2.91 12.66 16.51
N LEU A 68 3.27 11.68 17.34
CA LEU A 68 2.37 10.86 18.14
C LEU A 68 1.48 11.72 19.07
N GLU A 69 2.06 12.72 19.74
CA GLU A 69 1.31 13.67 20.60
C GLU A 69 0.24 14.45 19.82
N THR A 70 0.48 14.69 18.52
CA THR A 70 -0.44 15.44 17.65
C THR A 70 -1.59 14.59 17.10
N VAL A 71 -1.41 13.27 17.05
CA VAL A 71 -2.33 12.34 16.38
C VAL A 71 -3.02 11.36 17.34
N GLN A 72 -2.99 11.61 18.65
CA GLN A 72 -3.48 10.69 19.69
C GLN A 72 -4.90 10.13 19.45
N GLU A 73 -5.81 10.93 18.88
CA GLU A 73 -7.21 10.52 18.59
C GLU A 73 -7.58 10.61 17.11
N LEU A 74 -6.57 10.58 16.21
CA LEU A 74 -6.81 10.78 14.77
C LEU A 74 -7.61 9.64 14.13
N ALA A 75 -7.70 8.46 14.74
CA ALA A 75 -8.42 7.31 14.17
C ALA A 75 -9.94 7.53 14.12
N ILE A 76 -10.49 8.53 14.84
CA ILE A 76 -11.91 8.90 14.74
C ILE A 76 -12.25 9.36 13.31
N TYR A 77 -11.35 10.11 12.67
CA TYR A 77 -11.55 10.62 11.31
C TYR A 77 -11.56 9.51 10.26
N LYS A 78 -10.90 8.38 10.51
CA LYS A 78 -10.94 7.21 9.61
C LYS A 78 -12.36 6.64 9.46
N GLN A 79 -13.22 6.79 10.47
CA GLN A 79 -14.58 6.27 10.44
C GLN A 79 -15.57 7.23 9.78
N THR A 80 -15.25 8.53 9.74
CA THR A 80 -16.16 9.58 9.28
C THR A 80 -15.82 10.11 7.89
N GLU A 81 -14.54 10.09 7.51
CA GLU A 81 -14.02 10.70 6.29
C GLU A 81 -13.60 9.65 5.25
N SER A 82 -13.43 10.09 4.00
CA SER A 82 -12.88 9.24 2.94
C SER A 82 -11.40 8.90 3.18
N ASP A 83 -10.93 7.77 2.63
CA ASP A 83 -9.51 7.38 2.69
C ASP A 83 -8.58 8.48 2.14
N TYR A 84 -9.01 9.20 1.10
CA TYR A 84 -8.27 10.34 0.53
C TYR A 84 -8.20 11.54 1.48
N SER A 85 -9.31 11.90 2.13
CA SER A 85 -9.33 12.94 3.15
C SER A 85 -8.43 12.57 4.33
N TYR A 86 -8.48 11.31 4.78
CA TYR A 86 -7.68 10.81 5.89
C TYR A 86 -6.18 10.81 5.55
N TYR A 87 -5.82 10.38 4.34
CA TYR A 87 -4.47 10.48 3.81
C TYR A 87 -3.92 11.92 3.83
N ASN A 88 -4.69 12.88 3.31
CA ASN A 88 -4.29 14.29 3.31
C ASN A 88 -4.19 14.87 4.72
N LEU A 89 -5.04 14.41 5.65
CA LEU A 89 -4.95 14.78 7.06
C LEU A 89 -3.65 14.28 7.68
N ILE A 90 -3.26 13.02 7.44
CA ILE A 90 -1.98 12.47 7.90
C ILE A 90 -0.82 13.31 7.35
N LEU A 91 -0.81 13.59 6.05
CA LEU A 91 0.23 14.44 5.44
C LEU A 91 0.27 15.83 6.05
N LYS A 92 -0.89 16.45 6.30
CA LYS A 92 -0.97 17.77 6.92
C LYS A 92 -0.42 17.78 8.34
N LYS A 93 -0.68 16.72 9.12
CA LYS A 93 -0.12 16.55 10.47
C LYS A 93 1.39 16.27 10.42
N ALA A 94 1.83 15.44 9.49
CA ALA A 94 3.24 15.15 9.26
C ALA A 94 4.02 16.40 8.83
N GLY A 95 3.44 17.27 8.00
CA GLY A 95 4.06 18.50 7.51
C GLY A 95 4.28 19.57 8.57
N GLN A 96 3.85 19.35 9.81
CA GLN A 96 4.23 20.19 10.96
C GLN A 96 5.66 19.93 11.43
N PHE A 97 6.20 18.73 11.12
CA PHE A 97 7.52 18.25 11.57
C PHE A 97 8.49 17.97 10.42
N LEU A 98 7.96 17.90 9.20
CA LEU A 98 8.70 17.57 7.99
C LEU A 98 8.68 18.75 7.02
N ASP A 99 9.79 18.95 6.30
CA ASP A 99 9.83 19.89 5.18
C ASP A 99 9.16 19.29 3.93
N ASN A 100 9.08 20.10 2.86
CA ASN A 100 8.45 19.68 1.61
C ASN A 100 9.15 18.48 0.95
N LEU A 101 10.47 18.33 1.11
CA LEU A 101 11.23 17.22 0.53
C LEU A 101 10.84 15.91 1.23
N HIS A 102 10.89 15.90 2.56
CA HIS A 102 10.52 14.74 3.37
C HIS A 102 9.04 14.39 3.21
N ILE A 103 8.15 15.38 3.02
CA ILE A 103 6.74 15.10 2.71
C ILE A 103 6.58 14.41 1.35
N ASN A 104 7.32 14.81 0.33
CA ASN A 104 7.28 14.12 -0.95
C ASN A 104 7.87 12.71 -0.86
N LEU A 105 8.91 12.52 -0.04
CA LEU A 105 9.45 11.20 0.27
C LEU A 105 8.44 10.34 1.02
N LEU A 106 7.71 10.90 1.99
CA LEU A 106 6.65 10.19 2.71
C LEU A 106 5.53 9.74 1.78
N LYS A 107 5.11 10.58 0.83
CA LYS A 107 4.13 10.19 -0.21
C LYS A 107 4.64 9.02 -1.07
N PHE A 108 5.93 9.07 -1.43
CA PHE A 108 6.56 7.96 -2.15
C PHE A 108 6.60 6.69 -1.30
N ALA A 109 7.01 6.80 -0.03
CA ALA A 109 7.04 5.68 0.91
C ALA A 109 5.66 5.04 1.11
N PHE A 110 4.59 5.84 1.19
CA PHE A 110 3.22 5.34 1.20
C PHE A 110 2.85 4.62 -0.11
N SER A 111 3.29 5.12 -1.26
CA SER A 111 2.99 4.50 -2.56
C SER A 111 3.65 3.12 -2.71
N ILE A 112 4.81 2.92 -2.10
CA ILE A 112 5.54 1.64 -2.11
C ILE A 112 5.36 0.79 -0.84
N ARG A 113 4.61 1.30 0.14
CA ARG A 113 4.37 0.64 1.45
C ARG A 113 5.67 0.28 2.18
N ALA A 114 6.65 1.20 2.14
CA ALA A 114 8.00 0.98 2.65
C ALA A 114 8.05 0.52 4.11
N TYR A 115 7.16 1.06 4.96
CA TYR A 115 7.12 0.78 6.40
C TYR A 115 6.10 -0.29 6.80
N SER A 116 5.33 -0.84 5.85
CA SER A 116 4.41 -1.95 6.13
C SER A 116 5.09 -3.16 6.79
N PRO A 117 6.31 -3.58 6.36
CA PRO A 117 7.03 -4.66 7.02
C PRO A 117 7.38 -4.37 8.49
N ALA A 118 7.71 -3.11 8.84
CA ALA A 118 8.02 -2.72 10.21
C ALA A 118 6.80 -2.86 11.13
N ILE A 119 5.63 -2.42 10.65
CA ILE A 119 4.36 -2.60 11.38
C ILE A 119 4.07 -4.09 11.56
N GLN A 120 4.26 -4.89 10.51
CA GLN A 120 4.06 -6.33 10.59
C GLN A 120 5.03 -7.02 11.56
N MET A 121 6.29 -6.57 11.63
CA MET A 121 7.27 -7.05 12.59
C MET A 121 6.75 -6.88 14.03
N PHE A 122 6.21 -5.71 14.38
CA PHE A 122 5.62 -5.50 15.71
C PHE A 122 4.39 -6.37 15.97
N GLN A 123 3.54 -6.62 14.95
CA GLN A 123 2.44 -7.57 15.11
C GLN A 123 2.93 -8.99 15.41
N GLN A 124 4.04 -9.42 14.80
CA GLN A 124 4.64 -10.73 15.10
C GLN A 124 5.21 -10.78 16.52
N ILE A 125 5.90 -9.72 16.96
CA ILE A 125 6.37 -9.62 18.36
C ILE A 125 5.19 -9.70 19.33
N ALA A 126 4.08 -9.03 19.04
CA ALA A 126 2.87 -9.07 19.85
C ALA A 126 2.17 -10.44 19.83
N ALA A 127 2.34 -11.24 18.76
CA ALA A 127 1.82 -12.60 18.69
C ALA A 127 2.57 -13.56 19.63
N ASP A 128 3.87 -13.34 19.83
CA ASP A 128 4.70 -14.10 20.77
C ASP A 128 4.43 -13.70 22.24
N GLU A 129 3.98 -12.47 22.48
CA GLU A 129 3.57 -11.94 23.78
C GLU A 129 2.06 -11.59 23.80
N PRO A 130 1.16 -12.58 23.74
CA PRO A 130 -0.25 -12.33 23.50
C PRO A 130 -0.88 -11.50 24.63
N PRO A 131 -1.80 -10.58 24.28
CA PRO A 131 -2.55 -9.80 25.26
C PRO A 131 -3.43 -10.72 26.12
N PRO A 132 -3.83 -10.24 27.32
CA PRO A 132 -4.98 -10.79 28.01
C PRO A 132 -6.24 -10.73 27.13
N ASP A 133 -7.19 -11.64 27.37
CA ASP A 133 -8.40 -11.77 26.55
C ASP A 133 -9.19 -10.46 26.45
N GLY A 134 -9.57 -10.10 25.22
CA GLY A 134 -10.46 -8.97 24.94
C GLY A 134 -9.83 -7.57 24.95
N CYS A 135 -8.49 -7.46 24.97
CA CYS A 135 -7.83 -6.16 25.07
C CYS A 135 -7.48 -5.53 23.72
N ASN A 136 -7.90 -4.29 23.51
CA ASN A 136 -7.54 -3.50 22.32
C ASN A 136 -6.10 -2.96 22.40
N ALA A 137 -5.64 -2.69 23.62
CA ALA A 137 -4.27 -2.30 23.95
C ALA A 137 -3.90 -2.92 25.29
N PHE A 138 -2.60 -3.19 25.48
CA PHE A 138 -2.11 -3.79 26.70
C PHE A 138 -0.70 -3.31 27.01
N VAL A 139 -0.34 -3.38 28.29
CA VAL A 139 0.94 -2.94 28.82
C VAL A 139 1.69 -4.17 29.35
N VAL A 140 2.94 -4.29 28.95
CA VAL A 140 3.87 -5.31 29.41
C VAL A 140 4.90 -4.67 30.34
N ILE A 141 4.89 -5.10 31.59
CA ILE A 141 5.87 -4.68 32.59
C ILE A 141 6.60 -5.95 33.00
N HIS A 142 7.84 -6.15 32.55
CA HIS A 142 8.69 -7.29 32.93
C HIS A 142 7.92 -8.63 32.92
N LYS A 143 7.46 -9.05 31.74
CA LYS A 143 6.71 -10.31 31.49
C LYS A 143 5.31 -10.43 32.11
N LYS A 144 4.75 -9.37 32.71
CA LYS A 144 3.34 -9.35 33.13
C LYS A 144 2.55 -8.38 32.28
N HIS A 145 1.41 -8.84 31.80
CA HIS A 145 0.51 -8.11 30.94
C HIS A 145 -0.65 -7.55 31.75
N THR A 146 -1.08 -6.33 31.44
CA THR A 146 -2.33 -5.77 31.95
C THR A 146 -2.98 -4.90 30.88
N CYS A 147 -4.31 -4.87 30.87
CA CYS A 147 -5.11 -3.99 30.03
C CYS A 147 -5.82 -2.92 30.86
N LYS A 148 -5.48 -2.79 32.14
CA LYS A 148 -6.11 -1.86 33.06
C LYS A 148 -5.06 -0.89 33.60
N ILE A 149 -5.30 0.40 33.38
CA ILE A 149 -4.44 1.49 33.85
C ILE A 149 -4.22 1.39 35.38
N ASN A 150 -5.25 1.04 36.13
CA ASN A 150 -5.21 0.93 37.59
C ASN A 150 -4.20 -0.13 38.10
N GLU A 151 -3.89 -1.15 37.30
CA GLU A 151 -2.98 -2.23 37.70
C GLU A 151 -1.50 -1.89 37.45
N ILE A 152 -1.21 -0.88 36.62
CA ILE A 152 0.16 -0.48 36.25
C ILE A 152 0.98 -0.19 37.51
N LYS A 153 0.44 0.60 38.45
CA LYS A 153 1.12 0.95 39.71
C LYS A 153 1.44 -0.28 40.57
N LYS A 154 0.53 -1.27 40.59
CA LYS A 154 0.72 -2.53 41.34
C LYS A 154 1.81 -3.39 40.72
N LEU A 155 1.85 -3.48 39.39
CA LEU A 155 2.86 -4.24 38.65
C LEU A 155 4.24 -3.58 38.76
N LEU A 156 4.33 -2.26 38.67
CA LEU A 156 5.60 -1.53 38.80
C LEU A 156 6.31 -1.80 40.13
N LYS A 157 5.56 -1.85 41.25
CA LYS A 157 6.14 -2.21 42.56
C LYS A 157 6.82 -3.58 42.59
N LYS A 158 6.38 -4.51 41.76
CA LYS A 158 6.94 -5.86 41.63
C LYS A 158 7.91 -5.99 40.45
N ALA A 159 8.25 -4.91 39.75
CA ALA A 159 9.12 -4.97 38.58
C ALA A 159 10.55 -5.38 38.96
N ALA A 160 11.09 -4.85 40.06
CA ALA A 160 12.46 -5.13 40.51
C ALA A 160 12.74 -6.63 40.78
N SER A 161 11.72 -7.43 41.11
CA SER A 161 11.88 -8.87 41.35
C SER A 161 11.80 -9.72 40.07
N ARG A 162 11.65 -9.09 38.90
CA ARG A 162 11.43 -9.77 37.62
C ARG A 162 12.56 -9.45 36.65
N THR A 163 12.77 -10.35 35.70
CA THR A 163 13.79 -10.17 34.66
C THR A 163 13.41 -9.01 33.75
N ARG A 164 14.32 -8.05 33.58
CA ARG A 164 14.19 -6.95 32.63
C ARG A 164 13.96 -7.51 31.21
N PRO A 165 12.93 -7.05 30.48
CA PRO A 165 12.68 -7.52 29.12
C PRO A 165 13.77 -7.00 28.16
N TYR A 166 14.00 -7.76 27.09
CA TYR A 166 14.86 -7.32 26.00
C TYR A 166 14.13 -6.28 25.15
N LEU A 167 14.84 -5.22 24.77
CA LEU A 167 14.35 -4.18 23.88
C LEU A 167 15.00 -4.35 22.51
N PHE A 168 14.20 -4.37 21.46
CA PHE A 168 14.66 -4.48 20.09
C PHE A 168 15.21 -3.14 19.60
N LYS A 169 16.05 -3.18 18.56
CA LYS A 169 16.63 -1.97 17.96
C LYS A 169 15.55 -1.02 17.43
N GLY A 170 14.46 -1.56 16.88
CA GLY A 170 13.34 -0.79 16.36
C GLY A 170 12.36 -0.27 17.42
N ASP A 171 12.56 -0.59 18.71
CA ASP A 171 11.61 -0.14 19.75
C ASP A 171 11.66 1.39 19.94
N HIS A 172 10.49 2.01 19.92
CA HIS A 172 10.34 3.44 20.15
C HIS A 172 10.42 3.75 21.64
N LYS A 173 11.54 4.32 22.09
CA LYS A 173 11.79 4.63 23.50
C LYS A 173 11.47 6.08 23.79
N PHE A 174 10.68 6.33 24.81
CA PHE A 174 10.40 7.68 25.26
C PHE A 174 11.71 8.35 25.72
N PRO A 175 11.97 9.62 25.33
CA PRO A 175 13.19 10.32 25.71
C PRO A 175 13.37 10.32 27.23
N THR A 176 14.56 9.91 27.70
CA THR A 176 14.90 9.88 29.12
C THR A 176 16.41 10.06 29.31
N ASN A 177 16.79 10.71 30.42
CA ASN A 177 18.19 10.90 30.79
C ASN A 177 18.68 9.85 31.81
N LYS A 178 17.76 9.07 32.38
CA LYS A 178 18.07 8.05 33.39
C LYS A 178 18.17 6.67 32.80
N GLU A 179 19.25 5.99 33.15
CA GLU A 179 19.44 4.57 32.87
C GLU A 179 18.80 3.69 33.96
N ASN A 180 18.63 2.41 33.67
CA ASN A 180 18.13 1.39 34.62
C ASN A 180 16.71 1.57 35.18
N LEU A 181 15.86 2.41 34.57
CA LEU A 181 14.46 2.51 34.94
C LEU A 181 13.66 1.22 34.64
N PRO A 182 12.60 0.90 35.40
CA PRO A 182 11.67 -0.17 35.07
C PRO A 182 11.08 0.00 33.67
N VAL A 183 11.32 -0.98 32.79
CA VAL A 183 10.77 -0.99 31.42
C VAL A 183 9.28 -1.25 31.42
N VAL A 184 8.53 -0.40 30.72
CA VAL A 184 7.11 -0.51 30.47
C VAL A 184 6.86 -0.39 28.97
N ILE A 185 6.32 -1.45 28.37
CA ILE A 185 6.07 -1.53 26.93
C ILE A 185 4.57 -1.43 26.71
N LEU A 186 4.11 -0.43 25.96
CA LEU A 186 2.72 -0.31 25.51
C LEU A 186 2.60 -0.95 24.13
N TYR A 187 1.66 -1.87 24.00
CA TYR A 187 1.19 -2.40 22.73
C TYR A 187 -0.17 -1.79 22.43
N ALA A 188 -0.23 -0.92 21.43
CA ALA A 188 -1.48 -0.24 21.07
C ALA A 188 -1.52 0.20 19.61
N GLU A 189 -2.74 0.44 19.12
CA GLU A 189 -2.98 1.10 17.84
C GLU A 189 -3.00 2.61 18.05
N MET A 190 -2.02 3.32 17.48
CA MET A 190 -1.93 4.78 17.54
C MET A 190 -3.17 5.44 16.93
N GLY A 191 -3.61 6.54 17.53
CA GLY A 191 -4.77 7.30 17.08
C GLY A 191 -6.09 6.84 17.70
N THR A 192 -6.09 5.77 18.49
CA THR A 192 -7.28 5.29 19.21
C THR A 192 -7.42 5.95 20.58
N ARG A 193 -8.66 6.07 21.08
CA ARG A 193 -8.92 6.59 22.43
C ARG A 193 -8.27 5.74 23.53
N THR A 194 -8.26 4.42 23.36
CA THR A 194 -7.60 3.50 24.29
C THR A 194 -6.10 3.79 24.36
N PHE A 195 -5.46 4.01 23.20
CA PHE A 195 -4.07 4.43 23.15
C PHE A 195 -3.84 5.75 23.90
N SER A 196 -4.63 6.80 23.61
CA SER A 196 -4.48 8.11 24.28
C SER A 196 -4.57 8.00 25.81
N ALA A 197 -5.54 7.21 26.32
CA ALA A 197 -5.71 6.99 27.76
C ALA A 197 -4.48 6.33 28.43
N PHE A 198 -3.90 5.30 27.81
CA PHE A 198 -2.67 4.68 28.31
C PHE A 198 -1.47 5.61 28.17
N HIS A 199 -1.34 6.23 27.00
CA HIS A 199 -0.22 7.09 26.66
C HIS A 199 -0.10 8.24 27.65
N LYS A 200 -1.19 8.93 27.99
CA LYS A 200 -1.21 10.01 28.99
C LYS A 200 -0.60 9.59 30.33
N VAL A 201 -1.01 8.43 30.86
CA VAL A 201 -0.51 7.95 32.15
C VAL A 201 0.95 7.51 32.09
N LEU A 202 1.36 6.90 30.97
CA LEU A 202 2.73 6.42 30.79
C LEU A 202 3.71 7.55 30.48
N SER A 203 3.30 8.55 29.70
CA SER A 203 4.13 9.72 29.38
C SER A 203 4.35 10.58 30.63
N GLU A 204 3.32 10.85 31.44
CA GLU A 204 3.47 11.53 32.74
C GLU A 204 4.50 10.82 33.63
N LYS A 205 4.46 9.49 33.69
CA LYS A 205 5.43 8.70 34.46
C LYS A 205 6.84 8.70 33.87
N ALA A 206 6.96 8.69 32.56
CA ALA A 206 8.24 8.74 31.88
C ALA A 206 8.90 10.12 32.00
N GLN A 207 8.11 11.20 31.94
CA GLN A 207 8.56 12.58 32.18
C GLN A 207 9.06 12.78 33.62
N ASN A 208 8.42 12.14 34.59
CA ASN A 208 8.90 12.10 35.98
C ASN A 208 10.09 11.13 36.18
N GLU A 209 10.59 10.53 35.10
CA GLU A 209 11.69 9.56 35.08
C GLU A 209 11.47 8.37 36.04
N GLU A 210 10.22 7.93 36.19
CA GLU A 210 9.85 6.76 37.01
C GLU A 210 10.00 5.44 36.24
N ILE A 211 9.84 5.50 34.91
CA ILE A 211 9.79 4.33 34.02
C ILE A 211 10.51 4.60 32.71
N LEU A 212 11.02 3.55 32.09
CA LEU A 212 11.41 3.58 30.68
C LEU A 212 10.18 3.16 29.85
N TYR A 213 9.52 4.14 29.25
CA TYR A 213 8.33 3.92 28.43
C TYR A 213 8.73 3.59 26.98
N VAL A 214 8.18 2.50 26.47
CA VAL A 214 8.40 2.01 25.10
C VAL A 214 7.06 1.80 24.41
N LEU A 215 6.94 2.20 23.15
CA LEU A 215 5.76 1.93 22.32
C LEU A 215 6.08 0.89 21.24
N ARG A 216 5.22 -0.12 21.12
CA ARG A 216 5.18 -1.07 20.01
C ARG A 216 3.82 -1.01 19.34
N HIS A 217 3.78 -1.03 18.01
CA HIS A 217 2.53 -1.03 17.27
C HIS A 217 1.79 -2.35 17.45
N TYR A 218 0.51 -2.28 17.80
CA TYR A 218 -0.35 -3.44 17.95
C TYR A 218 -1.74 -3.15 17.41
N ILE A 219 -2.26 -4.05 16.57
CA ILE A 219 -3.59 -3.93 15.99
C ILE A 219 -4.34 -5.19 16.38
N GLN A 220 -5.29 -5.07 17.30
CA GLN A 220 -6.04 -6.23 17.79
C GLN A 220 -6.78 -6.98 16.68
N LYS A 221 -7.33 -6.23 15.71
CA LYS A 221 -8.10 -6.77 14.59
C LYS A 221 -7.51 -6.25 13.28
N PRO A 222 -6.49 -6.93 12.73
CA PRO A 222 -5.93 -6.57 11.44
C PRO A 222 -6.96 -6.66 10.32
N SER A 223 -6.74 -5.92 9.24
CA SER A 223 -7.57 -6.00 8.03
C SER A 223 -7.58 -7.42 7.47
N SER A 224 -8.72 -7.89 6.96
CA SER A 224 -8.79 -9.16 6.22
C SER A 224 -8.13 -9.08 4.84
N ARG A 225 -7.90 -7.87 4.33
CA ARG A 225 -7.25 -7.63 3.04
C ARG A 225 -5.75 -7.84 3.17
N LYS A 226 -5.16 -8.50 2.18
CA LYS A 226 -3.71 -8.61 2.06
C LYS A 226 -3.10 -7.28 1.63
N MET A 227 -1.88 -7.04 2.07
CA MET A 227 -1.11 -5.89 1.61
C MET A 227 -0.71 -6.06 0.13
N TYR A 228 -1.11 -5.12 -0.73
CA TYR A 228 -0.54 -5.06 -2.09
C TYR A 228 0.74 -4.26 -2.08
N LEU A 229 1.77 -4.82 -2.71
CA LEU A 229 3.10 -4.23 -2.78
C LEU A 229 3.29 -3.56 -4.14
N SER A 230 4.20 -2.58 -4.17
CA SER A 230 4.64 -1.91 -5.40
C SER A 230 6.15 -2.13 -5.60
N GLY A 231 6.72 -1.64 -6.70
CA GLY A 231 8.17 -1.74 -6.96
C GLY A 231 8.61 -3.03 -7.65
N TYR A 232 7.68 -3.75 -8.29
CA TYR A 232 7.96 -4.90 -9.15
C TYR A 232 7.51 -4.61 -10.59
N GLY A 233 8.17 -5.26 -11.55
CA GLY A 233 7.78 -5.26 -12.96
C GLY A 233 7.08 -6.56 -13.33
N VAL A 234 6.13 -6.48 -14.27
CA VAL A 234 5.47 -7.66 -14.85
C VAL A 234 5.77 -7.67 -16.34
N GLU A 235 6.25 -8.81 -16.82
CA GLU A 235 6.58 -9.03 -18.22
C GLU A 235 5.60 -10.04 -18.83
N LEU A 236 5.11 -9.75 -20.03
CA LEU A 236 4.36 -10.70 -20.84
C LEU A 236 5.24 -11.16 -22.00
N ALA A 237 5.95 -12.26 -21.79
CA ALA A 237 6.79 -12.85 -22.82
C ALA A 237 5.94 -13.71 -23.78
N ILE A 238 6.02 -13.43 -25.09
CA ILE A 238 5.38 -14.25 -26.13
C ILE A 238 6.27 -15.46 -26.41
N LYS A 239 5.83 -16.65 -25.97
CA LYS A 239 6.52 -17.91 -26.24
C LYS A 239 5.89 -18.60 -27.46
N SER A 240 6.13 -18.06 -28.66
CA SER A 240 6.06 -18.72 -29.98
C SER A 240 6.12 -17.68 -31.10
N THR A 241 7.25 -17.60 -31.81
CA THR A 241 7.40 -16.77 -33.03
C THR A 241 7.67 -17.61 -34.28
N GLU A 242 7.56 -18.94 -34.20
CA GLU A 242 7.68 -19.82 -35.35
C GLU A 242 6.34 -19.96 -36.09
N TYR A 243 6.02 -19.00 -36.95
CA TYR A 243 5.27 -19.35 -38.15
C TYR A 243 6.28 -19.53 -39.27
N LYS A 244 6.83 -20.74 -39.38
CA LYS A 244 7.55 -21.16 -40.59
C LYS A 244 6.52 -21.32 -41.69
N ALA A 245 6.25 -20.25 -42.43
CA ALA A 245 5.52 -20.34 -43.69
C ALA A 245 6.51 -20.91 -44.72
N LEU A 246 6.49 -22.23 -44.91
CA LEU A 246 7.09 -22.84 -46.09
C LEU A 246 6.17 -22.50 -47.27
N ASP A 247 6.70 -21.79 -48.26
CA ASP A 247 6.04 -21.52 -49.52
C ASP A 247 6.05 -22.81 -50.35
N ASP A 248 4.94 -23.56 -50.34
CA ASP A 248 4.74 -24.79 -51.12
C ASP A 248 4.37 -24.50 -52.59
N THR A 249 4.85 -23.40 -53.18
CA THR A 249 4.79 -23.23 -54.64
C THR A 249 5.81 -24.14 -55.32
N GLN A 250 5.48 -25.42 -55.42
CA GLN A 250 6.11 -26.31 -56.40
C GLN A 250 5.90 -25.72 -57.79
N VAL A 251 6.94 -25.10 -58.33
CA VAL A 251 7.03 -24.77 -59.74
C VAL A 251 7.03 -26.09 -60.50
N LYS A 252 5.93 -26.39 -61.20
CA LYS A 252 5.92 -27.45 -62.21
C LYS A 252 6.88 -27.03 -63.32
N THR A 253 8.12 -27.50 -63.23
CA THR A 253 9.11 -27.36 -64.30
C THR A 253 8.61 -28.14 -65.51
N VAL A 254 8.19 -27.42 -66.54
CA VAL A 254 7.98 -27.98 -67.88
C VAL A 254 9.33 -28.50 -68.36
N THR A 255 9.45 -29.82 -68.48
CA THR A 255 10.66 -30.50 -68.95
C THR A 255 10.74 -30.37 -70.48
N ASN A 256 11.66 -29.54 -70.98
CA ASN A 256 12.18 -29.65 -72.34
C ASN A 256 13.68 -29.96 -72.25
N THR A 257 14.00 -31.19 -72.69
CA THR A 257 15.20 -31.61 -73.44
C THR A 257 16.59 -31.10 -73.00
N THR A 258 17.39 -32.01 -72.41
CA THR A 258 18.85 -32.32 -72.64
C THR A 258 19.83 -31.12 -72.82
N VAL A 259 20.99 -30.99 -72.18
CA VAL A 259 22.11 -31.92 -71.87
C VAL A 259 23.02 -31.22 -70.81
N GLU A 260 23.66 -32.01 -69.93
CA GLU A 260 24.96 -31.91 -69.19
C GLU A 260 25.78 -30.59 -69.21
N ASP A 261 26.62 -30.19 -68.25
CA ASP A 261 26.97 -30.47 -66.85
C ASP A 261 27.98 -29.34 -66.46
N GLU A 262 28.24 -29.14 -65.16
CA GLU A 262 29.33 -28.34 -64.57
C GLU A 262 29.19 -26.79 -64.52
N THR A 263 28.60 -26.30 -63.43
CA THR A 263 29.36 -25.68 -62.32
C THR A 263 28.38 -25.09 -61.30
N GLU A 264 28.19 -25.84 -60.22
CA GLU A 264 27.75 -25.29 -58.94
C GLU A 264 28.70 -24.15 -58.53
N THR A 265 28.12 -23.03 -58.12
CA THR A 265 28.58 -22.05 -57.11
C THR A 265 28.11 -20.67 -57.54
N ASN A 266 26.94 -20.25 -57.07
CA ASN A 266 26.61 -18.85 -56.77
C ASN A 266 25.21 -18.72 -56.14
N GLU A 267 24.85 -19.64 -55.25
CA GLU A 267 23.78 -19.42 -54.29
C GLU A 267 24.43 -18.98 -52.97
N VAL A 268 24.32 -17.69 -52.67
CA VAL A 268 24.75 -17.14 -51.38
C VAL A 268 23.53 -16.47 -50.77
N GLN A 269 23.09 -16.97 -49.61
CA GLN A 269 21.92 -16.45 -48.88
C GLN A 269 20.64 -16.32 -49.72
N GLY A 270 20.38 -17.29 -50.62
CA GLY A 270 19.12 -17.34 -51.38
C GLY A 270 19.04 -16.40 -52.59
N PHE A 271 20.15 -15.78 -53.01
CA PHE A 271 20.21 -14.99 -54.23
C PHE A 271 20.97 -15.72 -55.34
N LEU A 272 20.32 -15.85 -56.50
CA LEU A 272 20.90 -16.38 -57.75
C LEU A 272 21.41 -15.23 -58.63
N PHE A 273 22.69 -14.89 -58.46
CA PHE A 273 23.32 -13.76 -59.17
C PHE A 273 23.48 -13.97 -60.69
N GLY A 274 23.30 -15.20 -61.19
CA GLY A 274 23.34 -15.51 -62.62
C GLY A 274 22.23 -14.83 -63.45
N LYS A 275 21.14 -14.39 -62.82
CA LYS A 275 20.03 -13.69 -63.51
C LYS A 275 20.15 -12.17 -63.56
N LEU A 276 21.15 -11.57 -62.92
CA LEU A 276 21.28 -10.11 -62.81
C LEU A 276 22.21 -9.49 -63.85
N LYS A 277 22.68 -10.25 -64.85
CA LYS A 277 23.32 -9.67 -66.05
C LYS A 277 22.31 -9.58 -67.19
N SER A 278 21.70 -8.41 -67.32
CA SER A 278 21.23 -7.82 -68.58
C SER A 278 21.44 -6.32 -68.54
#